data_AF-A0A1S8X8E4-F1
#
_entry.id   AF-A0A1S8X8E4-F1
#
_cell.length_a   1.000
_cell.length_b   1.000
_cell.length_c   1.000
_cell.angle_alpha   90.00
_cell.angle_beta   90.00
_cell.angle_gamma   90.00
#
_symmetry.space_group_name_H-M   'P 1'
#
loop_
_entity.id
_entity.type
_entity.pdbx_description
1 polymer ?
#
loop_
_entity_poly.entity_id
_entity_poly.type
_entity_poly.pdbx_seq_one_letter_code
_entity_poly.pdbx_strand_id
1 'polypeptide(L)'
;MHQANRPVKYRWQDPEKAARNKGRAQKCISHRWCAGLESLLYYQKSTELLIRKRPSQRLVGEIAQDFAVDPRFQSSAVSSPKEACEAYLIGPFEDIDMCASHPKRATIMPKYIQLARSWPSAYSFTCFTSPFKITFSGAESITG
;
A
#
# COMPACT_ATOMS: atom_id res chain seq x y z
N MET A 1 -75.77 1.93 -22.77
CA MET A 1 -75.12 2.29 -21.48
C MET A 1 -73.62 2.29 -21.70
N HIS A 2 -73.02 3.45 -21.95
CA HIS A 2 -71.57 3.57 -22.17
C HIS A 2 -70.87 3.81 -20.82
N GLN A 3 -69.97 2.90 -20.43
CA GLN A 3 -69.12 3.05 -19.23
C GLN A 3 -68.09 4.16 -19.46
N ALA A 4 -68.09 5.17 -18.60
CA ALA A 4 -67.09 6.24 -18.61
C ALA A 4 -65.77 5.75 -18.00
N ASN A 5 -64.69 5.85 -18.77
CA ASN A 5 -63.33 5.53 -18.37
C ASN A 5 -62.80 6.62 -17.40
N ARG A 6 -62.35 6.25 -16.19
CA ARG A 6 -61.72 7.21 -15.25
C ARG A 6 -60.26 7.47 -15.69
N PRO A 7 -59.80 8.73 -15.75
CA PRO A 7 -58.41 8.99 -16.14
C PRO A 7 -57.45 8.57 -15.03
N VAL A 8 -56.40 7.83 -15.40
CA VAL A 8 -55.29 7.47 -14.52
C VAL A 8 -54.45 8.73 -14.28
N LYS A 9 -54.40 9.21 -13.03
CA LYS A 9 -53.55 10.34 -12.62
C LYS A 9 -52.09 9.91 -12.65
N TYR A 10 -51.36 10.27 -13.70
CA TYR A 10 -49.91 10.26 -13.68
C TYR A 10 -49.42 11.38 -12.76
N ARG A 11 -48.86 10.98 -11.60
CA ARG A 11 -48.30 11.90 -10.60
C ARG A 11 -46.90 12.32 -11.07
N TRP A 12 -46.83 13.38 -11.88
CA TRP A 12 -45.56 14.01 -12.22
C TRP A 12 -44.87 14.48 -10.93
N GLN A 13 -43.66 14.00 -10.67
CA GLN A 13 -42.81 14.48 -9.59
C GLN A 13 -42.05 15.72 -10.09
N ASP A 14 -42.12 16.81 -9.34
CA ASP A 14 -41.44 18.07 -9.68
C ASP A 14 -39.92 17.84 -9.82
N PRO A 15 -39.29 18.22 -10.95
CA PRO A 15 -37.84 18.01 -11.17
C PRO A 15 -36.97 18.76 -10.14
N GLU A 16 -37.50 19.81 -9.53
CA GLU A 16 -36.87 20.56 -8.43
C GLU A 16 -36.70 19.72 -7.15
N LYS A 17 -37.69 18.88 -6.82
CA LYS A 17 -37.62 17.97 -5.66
C LYS A 17 -36.64 16.83 -5.90
N ALA A 18 -36.52 16.37 -7.15
CA ALA A 18 -35.51 15.38 -7.54
C ALA A 18 -34.09 15.97 -7.50
N ALA A 19 -33.91 17.24 -7.89
CA ALA A 19 -32.62 17.93 -7.82
C ALA A 19 -32.16 18.17 -6.38
N ARG A 20 -33.06 18.53 -5.46
CA ARG A 20 -32.76 18.71 -4.03
C ARG A 20 -32.23 17.43 -3.36
N ASN A 21 -32.56 16.25 -3.90
CA ASN A 21 -32.07 14.96 -3.40
C ASN A 21 -30.72 14.53 -3.97
N LYS A 22 -30.25 15.11 -5.08
CA LYS A 22 -28.92 14.81 -5.66
C LYS A 22 -27.78 15.31 -4.78
N GLY A 23 -27.99 16.38 -4.02
CA GLY A 23 -26.99 16.95 -3.10
C GLY A 23 -26.87 16.24 -1.74
N ARG A 24 -27.83 15.39 -1.36
CA ARG A 24 -27.80 14.63 -0.09
C ARG A 24 -27.29 13.20 -0.22
N ALA A 25 -27.10 12.71 -1.45
CA ALA A 25 -26.62 11.36 -1.73
C ALA A 25 -25.10 11.29 -1.96
N GLN A 26 -24.36 12.40 -1.89
CA GLN A 26 -22.90 12.39 -1.71
C GLN A 26 -22.57 12.17 -0.22
N LYS A 27 -23.16 11.12 0.37
CA LYS A 27 -22.88 10.73 1.75
C LYS A 27 -21.57 9.96 1.75
N CYS A 28 -20.49 10.69 2.02
CA CYS A 28 -19.18 10.25 2.51
C CYS A 28 -18.80 8.82 2.11
N ILE A 29 -18.09 8.68 0.99
CA ILE A 29 -17.26 7.49 0.80
C ILE A 29 -16.32 7.46 2.00
N SER A 30 -16.46 6.42 2.82
CA SER A 30 -15.74 6.24 4.08
C SER A 30 -14.26 6.62 3.92
N HIS A 31 -13.82 7.61 4.70
CA HIS A 31 -12.45 8.16 4.77
C HIS A 31 -11.35 7.11 5.04
N ARG A 32 -11.68 5.83 5.15
CA ARG A 32 -10.76 4.77 5.54
C ARG A 32 -9.86 4.28 4.41
N TRP A 33 -10.34 4.25 3.17
CA TRP A 33 -9.54 3.81 2.01
C TRP A 33 -8.59 4.92 1.53
N CYS A 34 -8.99 6.19 1.60
CA CYS A 34 -8.11 7.32 1.28
C CYS A 34 -6.91 7.40 2.22
N ALA A 35 -7.09 7.14 3.52
CA ALA A 35 -6.00 7.17 4.49
C ALA A 35 -4.87 6.17 4.19
N GLY A 36 -5.19 5.02 3.59
CA GLY A 36 -4.18 4.02 3.18
C GLY A 36 -3.36 4.46 1.96
N LEU A 37 -3.99 5.15 1.01
CA LEU A 37 -3.31 5.66 -0.18
C LEU A 37 -2.48 6.91 0.14
N GLU A 38 -3.00 7.80 0.99
CA GLU A 38 -2.27 8.98 1.47
C GLU A 38 -0.98 8.59 2.21
N SER A 39 -1.05 7.56 3.07
CA SER A 39 0.13 7.05 3.76
C SER A 39 1.14 6.40 2.82
N LEU A 40 0.69 5.60 1.84
CA LEU A 40 1.58 5.03 0.82
C LEU A 40 2.33 6.12 0.04
N LEU A 41 1.62 7.14 -0.43
CA LEU A 41 2.23 8.25 -1.17
C LEU A 41 3.17 9.09 -0.30
N TYR A 42 2.85 9.26 0.98
CA TYR A 42 3.72 9.93 1.94
C TYR A 42 5.02 9.16 2.14
N TYR A 43 4.95 7.85 2.44
CA TYR A 43 6.12 7.00 2.69
C TYR A 43 6.97 6.72 1.44
N GLN A 44 6.39 6.78 0.25
CA GLN A 44 7.15 6.72 -1.00
C GLN A 44 7.95 8.00 -1.28
N LYS A 45 7.52 9.13 -0.72
CA LYS A 45 8.18 10.44 -0.91
C LYS A 45 9.17 10.76 0.20
N SER A 46 8.92 10.28 1.42
CA SER A 46 9.82 10.43 2.56
C SER A 46 10.87 9.31 2.56
N THR A 47 12.02 9.60 3.16
CA THR A 47 13.11 8.63 3.40
C THR A 47 13.30 8.37 4.89
N GLU A 48 12.23 8.54 5.68
CA GLU A 48 12.29 8.35 7.12
C GLU A 48 12.34 6.86 7.49
N LEU A 49 13.07 6.55 8.55
CA LEU A 49 13.18 5.18 9.03
C LEU A 49 11.92 4.79 9.81
N LEU A 50 11.23 3.75 9.35
CA LEU A 50 9.89 3.36 9.83
C LEU A 50 9.93 2.59 11.14
N ILE A 51 11.00 1.83 11.39
CA ILE A 51 11.14 1.03 12.62
C ILE A 51 11.60 1.93 13.78
N ARG A 52 11.15 1.69 15.01
CA ARG A 52 11.64 2.45 16.18
C ARG A 52 13.10 2.07 16.52
N LYS A 53 13.91 3.03 16.99
CA LYS A 53 15.35 2.81 17.30
C LYS A 53 15.62 1.85 18.47
N ARG A 54 14.80 1.90 19.53
CA ARG A 54 15.00 1.08 20.75
C ARG A 54 14.90 -0.44 20.51
N PRO A 55 13.87 -0.97 19.81
CA PRO A 55 13.80 -2.41 19.56
C PRO A 55 14.90 -2.90 18.61
N SER A 56 15.28 -2.13 17.59
CA SER A 56 16.38 -2.53 16.69
C SER A 56 17.71 -2.60 17.44
N GLN A 57 17.96 -1.67 18.37
CA GLN A 57 19.16 -1.69 19.20
C GLN A 57 19.21 -2.92 20.12
N ARG A 58 18.08 -3.34 20.70
CA ARG A 58 18.01 -4.57 21.50
C ARG A 58 18.34 -5.80 20.68
N LEU A 59 17.76 -5.89 19.47
CA LEU A 59 17.98 -7.02 18.57
C LEU A 59 19.45 -7.13 18.13
N VAL A 60 20.08 -6.00 17.78
CA VAL A 60 21.51 -5.99 17.40
C VAL A 60 22.39 -6.43 18.59
N GLY A 61 22.05 -6.01 19.81
CA GLY A 61 22.74 -6.44 21.02
C GLY A 61 22.58 -7.93 21.32
N GLU A 62 21.37 -8.46 21.17
CA GLU A 62 21.06 -9.89 21.34
C GLU A 62 21.86 -10.76 20.37
N ILE A 63 21.85 -10.41 19.08
CA ILE A 63 22.62 -11.13 18.05
C ILE A 63 24.12 -11.04 18.33
N ALA A 64 24.62 -9.88 18.75
CA ALA A 64 26.04 -9.69 18.98
C ALA A 64 26.59 -10.43 20.21
N GLN A 65 25.73 -10.62 21.21
CA GLN A 65 26.08 -11.35 22.43
C GLN A 65 26.42 -12.82 22.15
N ASP A 66 25.87 -13.39 21.07
CA ASP A 66 26.19 -14.74 20.62
C ASP A 66 27.62 -14.86 20.06
N PHE A 67 28.22 -13.74 19.62
CA PHE A 67 29.55 -13.71 19.00
C PHE A 67 30.66 -13.22 19.92
N ALA A 68 30.36 -12.32 20.87
CA ALA A 68 31.35 -11.74 21.77
C ALA A 68 30.76 -11.38 23.15
N VAL A 69 31.62 -11.41 24.18
CA VAL A 69 31.26 -10.99 25.55
C VAL A 69 31.33 -9.46 25.65
N ASP A 70 30.23 -8.83 26.06
CA ASP A 70 30.06 -7.38 26.25
C ASP A 70 30.44 -6.50 25.03
N PRO A 71 29.70 -6.61 23.91
CA PRO A 71 29.98 -5.82 22.72
C PRO A 71 29.61 -4.34 22.90
N ARG A 72 30.58 -3.45 22.65
CA ARG A 72 30.37 -1.99 22.66
C ARG A 72 30.17 -1.48 21.24
N PHE A 73 28.99 -0.91 20.99
CA PHE A 73 28.63 -0.40 19.67
C PHE A 73 28.75 1.12 19.56
N GLN A 74 29.27 1.57 18.43
CA GLN A 74 29.09 2.95 18.00
C GLN A 74 27.63 3.19 17.61
N SER A 75 27.11 4.40 17.83
CA SER A 75 25.73 4.76 17.48
C SER A 75 25.41 4.55 16.00
N SER A 76 26.35 4.82 15.09
CA SER A 76 26.23 4.57 13.65
C SER A 76 26.23 3.07 13.29
N ALA A 77 27.00 2.26 14.03
CA ALA A 77 27.03 0.81 13.83
C ALA A 77 25.70 0.15 14.22
N VAL A 78 24.93 0.74 15.15
CA VAL A 78 23.58 0.27 15.50
C VAL A 78 22.53 0.72 14.47
N SER A 79 22.70 1.87 13.83
CA SER A 79 21.74 2.38 12.83
C SER A 79 21.89 1.73 11.46
N SER A 80 23.11 1.33 11.07
CA SER A 80 23.38 0.73 9.76
C SER A 80 22.59 -0.57 9.47
N PRO A 81 22.55 -1.58 10.37
CA PRO A 81 21.75 -2.79 10.14
C PRO A 81 20.25 -2.51 10.00
N LYS A 82 19.76 -1.49 10.71
CA LYS A 82 18.37 -1.05 10.63
C LYS A 82 18.06 -0.48 9.24
N GLU A 83 18.91 0.41 8.73
CA GLU A 83 18.77 0.97 7.39
C GLU A 83 18.82 -0.14 6.31
N ALA A 84 19.77 -1.07 6.45
CA ALA A 84 19.90 -2.19 5.52
C ALA A 84 18.66 -3.11 5.53
N CYS A 85 18.13 -3.43 6.71
CA CYS A 85 16.91 -4.25 6.83
C CYS A 85 15.68 -3.57 6.24
N GLU A 86 15.49 -2.26 6.47
CA GLU A 86 14.35 -1.53 5.90
C GLU A 86 14.44 -1.47 4.37
N ALA A 87 15.63 -1.22 3.82
CA ALA A 87 15.86 -1.27 2.37
C ALA A 87 15.62 -2.68 1.80
N TYR A 88 16.08 -3.73 2.50
CA TYR A 88 15.89 -5.11 2.07
C TYR A 88 14.41 -5.53 2.04
N LEU A 89 13.59 -5.05 2.98
CA LEU A 89 12.19 -5.48 3.08
C LEU A 89 11.31 -4.94 1.95
N ILE A 90 11.64 -3.80 1.32
CA ILE A 90 10.82 -3.18 0.27
C ILE A 90 10.68 -4.12 -0.95
N GLY A 91 11.77 -4.72 -1.43
CA GLY A 91 11.74 -5.60 -2.61
C GLY A 91 10.81 -6.81 -2.45
N PRO A 92 10.97 -7.65 -1.39
CA PRO A 92 10.05 -8.75 -1.12
C PRO A 92 8.60 -8.31 -0.93
N PHE A 93 8.33 -7.11 -0.39
CA PHE A 93 6.96 -6.62 -0.26
C PHE A 93 6.32 -6.30 -1.62
N GLU A 94 7.09 -5.81 -2.59
CA GLU A 94 6.63 -5.64 -3.98
C GLU A 94 6.29 -6.99 -4.63
N ASP A 95 7.15 -8.00 -4.46
CA ASP A 95 6.92 -9.35 -4.96
C ASP A 95 5.67 -10.00 -4.33
N ILE A 96 5.47 -9.78 -3.04
CA ILE A 96 4.27 -10.24 -2.30
C ILE A 96 3.01 -9.56 -2.82
N ASP A 97 3.06 -8.25 -3.09
CA ASP A 97 1.93 -7.50 -3.61
C ASP A 97 1.55 -7.97 -5.03
N MET A 98 2.53 -8.20 -5.89
CA MET A 98 2.32 -8.81 -7.21
C MET A 98 1.65 -10.19 -7.08
N CYS A 99 2.12 -11.03 -6.16
CA CYS A 99 1.51 -12.34 -5.88
C CYS A 99 0.08 -12.24 -5.32
N ALA A 100 -0.21 -11.21 -4.53
CA ALA A 100 -1.51 -10.98 -3.91
C ALA A 100 -2.57 -10.47 -4.91
N SER A 101 -2.14 -9.67 -5.90
CA SER A 101 -2.99 -9.10 -6.95
C SER A 101 -3.46 -10.14 -7.98
N HIS A 102 -2.65 -11.18 -8.23
CA HIS A 102 -2.94 -12.25 -9.18
C HIS A 102 -4.34 -12.92 -8.99
N PRO A 103 -4.79 -13.23 -7.76
CA PRO A 103 -6.16 -13.74 -7.51
C PRO A 103 -7.26 -12.67 -7.39
N LYS A 104 -7.09 -11.43 -7.91
CA LYS A 104 -8.02 -10.29 -7.70
C LYS A 104 -8.24 -9.96 -6.22
N ARG A 105 -7.23 -10.17 -5.37
CA ARG A 105 -7.27 -9.86 -3.93
C ARG A 105 -6.39 -8.64 -3.65
N ALA A 106 -6.76 -7.86 -2.66
CA ALA A 106 -6.01 -6.67 -2.22
C ALA A 106 -5.42 -6.83 -0.81
N THR A 107 -5.43 -8.05 -0.26
CA THR A 107 -5.00 -8.33 1.11
C THR A 107 -3.78 -9.24 1.08
N ILE A 108 -2.69 -8.80 1.71
CA ILE A 108 -1.47 -9.59 1.89
C ILE A 108 -1.72 -10.71 2.90
N MET A 109 -1.32 -11.94 2.56
CA MET A 109 -1.50 -13.15 3.36
C MET A 109 -0.13 -13.85 3.53
N PRO A 110 0.10 -14.59 4.64
CA PRO A 110 1.38 -15.24 4.91
C PRO A 110 1.79 -16.26 3.83
N LYS A 111 0.83 -16.88 3.15
CA LYS A 111 1.08 -17.77 2.00
C LYS A 111 1.82 -17.08 0.84
N TYR A 112 1.62 -15.76 0.66
CA TYR A 112 2.30 -15.00 -0.40
C TYR A 112 3.75 -14.72 -0.05
N ILE A 113 4.10 -14.63 1.24
CA ILE A 113 5.49 -14.50 1.69
C ILE A 113 6.27 -15.78 1.34
N GLN A 114 5.67 -16.94 1.60
CA GLN A 114 6.27 -18.24 1.26
C GLN A 114 6.40 -18.40 -0.25
N LEU A 115 5.38 -17.97 -0.99
CA LEU A 115 5.40 -17.96 -2.45
C LEU A 115 6.52 -17.05 -2.97
N ALA A 116 6.56 -15.77 -2.60
CA ALA A 116 7.59 -14.82 -3.05
C ALA A 116 9.02 -15.30 -2.75
N ARG A 117 9.26 -15.95 -1.60
CA ARG A 117 10.58 -16.52 -1.26
C ARG A 117 11.00 -17.71 -2.12
N SER A 118 10.03 -18.42 -2.72
CA SER A 118 10.28 -19.56 -3.60
C SER A 118 10.53 -19.15 -5.06
N TRP A 119 10.26 -17.89 -5.42
CA TRP A 119 10.44 -17.40 -6.78
C TRP A 119 11.91 -16.99 -6.98
N PRO A 120 12.60 -17.49 -8.01
CA PRO A 120 13.92 -17.00 -8.38
C PRO A 120 13.85 -15.51 -8.72
N SER A 121 14.80 -14.69 -8.22
CA SER A 121 14.88 -13.24 -8.47
C SER A 121 15.04 -12.84 -9.96
N ALA A 122 15.10 -13.83 -10.87
CA ALA A 122 15.17 -13.64 -12.30
C ALA A 122 13.80 -13.32 -12.96
N TYR A 123 12.68 -13.50 -12.25
CA TYR A 123 11.34 -13.23 -12.81
C TYR A 123 10.90 -11.76 -12.73
N SER A 124 11.66 -10.87 -12.06
CA SER A 124 11.33 -9.44 -11.97
C SER A 124 11.34 -8.71 -13.32
N PHE A 125 11.90 -9.29 -14.39
CA PHE A 125 11.98 -8.66 -15.72
C PHE A 125 10.90 -9.11 -16.73
N THR A 126 10.21 -10.24 -16.53
CA THR A 126 9.33 -10.79 -17.59
C THR A 126 7.83 -10.58 -17.36
N CYS A 127 7.39 -10.08 -16.20
CA CYS A 127 5.97 -9.74 -15.97
C CYS A 127 5.67 -8.23 -16.06
N PHE A 128 6.47 -7.48 -16.83
CA PHE A 128 6.27 -6.06 -17.14
C PHE A 128 5.10 -5.85 -18.13
N THR A 129 3.90 -6.27 -17.77
CA THR A 129 2.65 -5.75 -18.36
C THR A 129 1.61 -5.58 -17.26
N SER A 130 1.94 -4.79 -16.24
CA SER A 130 0.95 -4.20 -15.34
C SER A 130 0.78 -2.72 -15.68
N PRO A 131 -0.45 -2.23 -15.91
CA PRO A 131 -0.73 -0.82 -16.27
C PRO A 131 -0.55 0.17 -15.11
N PHE A 132 -0.19 -0.30 -13.91
CA PHE A 132 0.10 0.53 -12.74
C PHE A 132 1.61 0.58 -12.47
N LYS A 133 2.38 1.17 -13.39
CA LYS A 133 3.71 1.67 -13.04
C LYS A 133 3.57 3.12 -12.60
N ILE A 134 3.79 3.35 -11.31
CA ILE A 134 4.24 4.65 -10.82
C ILE A 134 5.61 4.85 -11.49
N THR A 135 5.64 5.69 -12.52
CA THR A 135 6.88 6.07 -13.20
C THR A 135 7.71 6.91 -12.23
N PHE A 136 8.77 6.33 -11.68
CA PHE A 136 9.82 7.11 -11.04
C PHE A 136 10.62 7.81 -12.16
N SER A 137 10.15 8.99 -12.57
CA SER A 137 10.90 9.90 -13.42
C SER A 137 11.97 10.57 -12.59
N GLY A 138 13.19 10.02 -12.60
CA GLY A 138 14.30 10.62 -11.85
C GLY A 138 15.54 9.75 -11.80
N ALA A 139 16.00 9.25 -12.95
CA ALA A 139 17.33 8.69 -13.08
C ALA A 139 18.08 9.49 -14.16
N GLU A 140 18.46 10.71 -13.82
CA GLU A 140 19.45 11.46 -14.59
C GLU A 140 20.59 11.91 -13.66
N SER A 141 21.79 11.46 -14.04
CA SER A 141 23.12 12.03 -13.80
C SER A 141 23.64 12.16 -12.36
N ILE A 142 24.41 11.16 -11.91
CA ILE A 142 25.67 11.41 -11.18
C ILE A 142 26.73 10.40 -11.69
N THR A 143 27.32 10.73 -12.84
CA THR A 143 28.69 10.34 -13.21
C THR A 143 29.33 11.59 -13.79
N GLY A 144 30.27 12.19 -13.06
CA GLY A 144 30.96 13.43 -13.38
C GLY A 144 31.57 14.02 -12.14
#